data_AF-A0A3S1I590-F1
#
_entry.id   AF-A0A3S1I590-F1
#
_cell.length_a   1.000
_cell.length_b   1.000
_cell.length_c   1.000
_cell.angle_alpha   90.00
_cell.angle_beta   90.00
_cell.angle_gamma   90.00
#
_symmetry.space_group_name_H-M   'P 1'
#
loop_
_entity.id
_entity.type
_entity.pdbx_description
1 polymer ?
#
loop_
_entity_poly.entity_id
_entity_poly.type
_entity_poly.pdbx_seq_one_letter_code
_entity_poly.pdbx_strand_id
1 'polypeptide(L)'
;MTRAKQELTICTTKQLQFVHEAGAVPERLTVKTDSLPLQMFYSDLTPGDIFLSNYNTKKNQQVIVNLIEGAELLIKVNPNKNGWNIYSTDGQCVGALSQRANKELFKKGCVPGQFEFLSGEVTVKSVYRHMSIDDVIGEITEDWFVVIPQIRVCR
;
A
#
# COMPACT_ATOMS: atom_id res chain seq x y z
N MET A 1 21.05 12.14 22.07
CA MET A 1 20.54 10.86 21.53
C MET A 1 20.78 10.83 20.03
N THR A 2 21.63 9.91 19.60
CA THR A 2 22.25 9.84 18.27
C THR A 2 21.25 9.29 17.23
N ARG A 3 21.06 10.06 16.16
CA ARG A 3 20.10 9.84 15.07
C ARG A 3 20.77 8.91 14.05
N ALA A 4 20.29 7.67 13.91
CA ALA A 4 20.78 6.77 12.87
C ALA A 4 20.27 7.24 11.49
N LYS A 5 21.14 7.90 10.72
CA LYS A 5 20.97 8.06 9.27
C LYS A 5 21.22 6.68 8.64
N GLN A 6 20.20 6.05 8.09
CA GLN A 6 20.41 4.93 7.19
C GLN A 6 20.85 5.49 5.83
N GLU A 7 22.15 5.50 5.60
CA GLU A 7 22.72 5.57 4.26
C GLU A 7 22.42 4.24 3.56
N LEU A 8 21.72 4.30 2.43
CA LEU A 8 21.68 3.21 1.47
C LEU A 8 23.05 3.18 0.77
N THR A 9 24.01 2.50 1.37
CA THR A 9 25.26 2.16 0.70
C THR A 9 24.91 1.14 -0.39
N ILE A 10 25.01 1.54 -1.65
CA ILE A 10 24.94 0.61 -2.78
C ILE A 10 26.17 -0.29 -2.64
N CYS A 11 25.97 -1.47 -2.04
CA CYS A 11 26.98 -2.50 -1.97
C CYS A 11 27.25 -2.97 -3.41
N THR A 12 28.40 -2.56 -3.95
CA THR A 12 28.97 -3.20 -5.13
C THR A 12 29.07 -4.70 -4.83
N THR A 13 28.27 -5.50 -5.53
CA THR A 13 28.32 -6.95 -5.43
C THR A 13 29.65 -7.41 -6.01
N LYS A 14 30.52 -8.01 -5.18
CA LYS A 14 31.63 -8.81 -5.67
C LYS A 14 31.07 -9.81 -6.68
N GLN A 15 31.63 -9.84 -7.88
CA GLN A 15 31.21 -10.72 -8.97
C GLN A 15 31.10 -12.17 -8.47
N LEU A 16 29.88 -12.68 -8.40
CA LEU A 16 29.58 -14.07 -8.10
C LEU A 16 29.90 -14.90 -9.35
N GLN A 17 30.65 -15.99 -9.15
CA GLN A 17 31.12 -16.90 -10.20
C GLN A 17 29.96 -17.45 -11.07
N PHE A 18 28.76 -17.57 -10.49
CA PHE A 18 27.52 -17.95 -11.17
C PHE A 18 27.11 -17.00 -12.31
N VAL A 19 27.38 -15.69 -12.19
CA VAL A 19 27.06 -14.69 -13.23
C VAL A 19 27.99 -14.85 -14.44
N HIS A 20 29.21 -15.39 -14.23
CA HIS A 20 30.20 -15.54 -15.29
C HIS A 20 29.90 -16.74 -16.21
N GLU A 21 29.24 -17.78 -15.69
CA GLU A 21 28.89 -18.99 -16.45
C GLU A 21 27.64 -18.81 -17.33
N ALA A 22 26.74 -17.90 -16.96
CA ALA A 22 25.49 -17.65 -17.68
C ALA A 22 25.66 -16.78 -18.94
N GLY A 23 26.86 -16.29 -19.26
CA GLY A 23 27.12 -15.45 -20.45
C GLY A 23 26.38 -14.10 -20.44
N ALA A 24 25.73 -13.74 -19.34
CA ALA A 24 25.02 -12.48 -19.20
C ALA A 24 26.04 -11.35 -19.02
N VAL A 25 26.32 -10.62 -20.10
CA VAL A 25 27.07 -9.37 -20.01
C VAL A 25 26.25 -8.41 -19.14
N PRO A 26 26.77 -7.94 -18.00
CA PRO A 26 26.06 -6.95 -17.20
C PRO A 26 25.97 -5.66 -18.03
N GLU A 27 24.80 -5.41 -18.59
CA GLU A 27 24.50 -4.17 -19.26
C GLU A 27 24.51 -3.08 -18.19
N ARG A 28 25.54 -2.23 -18.22
CA ARG A 28 25.57 -1.03 -17.38
C ARG A 28 24.44 -0.13 -17.88
N LEU A 29 23.31 -0.15 -17.18
CA LEU A 29 22.26 0.82 -17.38
C LEU A 29 22.86 2.21 -17.14
N THR A 30 23.11 2.94 -18.22
CA THR A 30 23.46 4.36 -18.18
C THR A 30 22.19 5.12 -17.81
N VAL A 31 21.78 5.03 -16.55
CA VAL A 31 20.65 5.82 -16.05
C VAL A 31 21.09 7.27 -16.09
N LYS A 32 20.49 8.07 -16.98
CA LYS A 32 20.58 9.53 -16.89
C LYS A 32 19.91 9.96 -15.60
N THR A 33 20.71 10.12 -14.54
CA THR A 33 20.30 10.72 -13.27
C THR A 33 20.20 12.23 -13.41
N ASP A 34 19.41 12.72 -14.36
CA ASP A 34 19.24 14.16 -14.56
C ASP A 34 18.37 14.78 -13.44
N SER A 35 17.55 13.96 -12.76
CA SER A 35 16.91 14.29 -11.49
C SER A 35 16.52 13.03 -10.71
N LEU A 36 16.77 13.03 -9.40
CA LEU A 36 16.20 12.03 -8.49
C LEU A 36 14.77 12.45 -8.12
N PRO A 37 13.83 11.50 -7.95
CA PRO A 37 12.49 11.81 -7.48
C PRO A 37 12.57 12.51 -6.13
N LEU A 38 11.75 13.56 -5.94
CA LEU A 38 11.72 14.33 -4.71
C LEU A 38 11.19 13.49 -3.53
N GLN A 39 10.31 12.54 -3.82
CA GLN A 39 9.70 11.63 -2.88
C GLN A 39 9.61 10.22 -3.47
N MET A 40 10.16 9.27 -2.73
CA MET A 40 10.10 7.86 -3.09
C MET A 40 9.82 7.04 -1.84
N PHE A 41 8.71 6.32 -1.82
CA PHE A 41 8.46 5.35 -0.77
C PHE A 41 7.51 4.25 -1.21
N TYR A 42 7.65 3.14 -0.50
CA TYR A 42 6.84 1.95 -0.66
C TYR A 42 6.14 1.64 0.65
N SER A 43 4.89 1.19 0.56
CA SER A 43 4.12 0.76 1.71
C SER A 43 3.23 -0.42 1.32
N ASP A 44 3.58 -1.60 1.82
CA ASP A 44 2.77 -2.81 1.65
C ASP A 44 1.87 -2.96 2.87
N LEU A 45 0.62 -2.54 2.73
CA LEU A 45 -0.31 -2.57 3.85
C LEU A 45 -0.67 -4.01 4.23
N THR A 46 -1.18 -4.14 5.45
CA THR A 46 -1.66 -5.36 6.08
C THR A 46 -3.12 -5.19 6.49
N PRO A 47 -3.85 -6.27 6.83
CA PRO A 47 -5.21 -6.13 7.38
C PRO A 47 -5.31 -5.16 8.57
N GLY A 48 -4.29 -5.08 9.43
CA GLY A 48 -4.25 -4.14 10.57
C GLY A 48 -4.10 -2.67 10.18
N ASP A 49 -3.73 -2.39 8.93
CA ASP A 49 -3.64 -1.04 8.37
C ASP A 49 -4.99 -0.57 7.79
N ILE A 50 -6.00 -1.42 7.79
CA ILE A 50 -7.35 -1.13 7.28
C ILE A 50 -8.32 -0.96 8.45
N PHE A 51 -9.26 -0.02 8.31
CA PHE A 51 -10.34 0.13 9.26
C PHE A 51 -11.44 -0.91 8.97
N LEU A 52 -11.33 -2.08 9.60
CA LEU A 52 -12.20 -3.24 9.35
C LEU A 52 -13.69 -2.95 9.60
N SER A 53 -14.02 -2.08 10.55
CA SER A 53 -15.40 -1.71 10.89
C SER A 53 -16.00 -0.65 9.97
N ASN A 54 -15.35 -0.30 8.86
CA ASN A 54 -15.85 0.70 7.93
C ASN A 54 -17.18 0.25 7.29
N TYR A 55 -18.21 1.10 7.39
CA TYR A 55 -19.54 0.82 6.84
C TYR A 55 -19.52 0.55 5.32
N ASN A 56 -18.74 1.31 4.55
CA ASN A 56 -18.67 1.15 3.10
C ASN A 56 -17.99 -0.15 2.69
N THR A 57 -17.01 -0.63 3.46
CA THR A 57 -16.41 -1.96 3.26
C THR A 57 -17.51 -3.01 3.34
N LYS A 58 -18.31 -3.03 4.40
CA LYS A 58 -19.41 -3.99 4.57
C LYS A 58 -20.51 -3.83 3.51
N LYS A 59 -20.79 -2.61 3.07
CA LYS A 59 -21.82 -2.32 2.06
C LYS A 59 -21.41 -2.77 0.65
N ASN A 60 -20.15 -2.62 0.28
CA ASN A 60 -19.68 -2.78 -1.10
C ASN A 60 -18.94 -4.12 -1.34
N GLN A 61 -19.37 -5.19 -0.67
CA GLN A 61 -18.75 -6.51 -0.75
C GLN A 61 -18.68 -7.06 -2.17
N GLN A 62 -19.74 -6.87 -2.97
CA GLN A 62 -19.78 -7.30 -4.37
C GLN A 62 -18.72 -6.61 -5.24
N VAL A 63 -18.32 -5.38 -4.90
CA VAL A 63 -17.22 -4.71 -5.59
C VAL A 63 -15.89 -5.30 -5.12
N ILE A 64 -15.72 -5.48 -3.80
CA ILE A 64 -14.47 -5.93 -3.19
C ILE A 64 -14.08 -7.33 -3.65
N VAL A 65 -15.02 -8.27 -3.73
CA VAL A 65 -14.73 -9.66 -4.15
C VAL A 65 -14.28 -9.78 -5.60
N ASN A 66 -14.61 -8.79 -6.44
CA ASN A 66 -14.25 -8.76 -7.86
C ASN A 66 -12.94 -8.00 -8.11
N LEU A 67 -12.34 -7.39 -7.08
CA LEU A 67 -11.03 -6.75 -7.21
C LEU A 67 -9.94 -7.81 -7.37
N ILE A 68 -9.10 -7.62 -8.38
CA ILE A 68 -7.95 -8.49 -8.67
C ILE A 68 -6.66 -7.84 -8.17
N GLU A 69 -5.68 -8.68 -7.82
CA GLU A 69 -4.33 -8.20 -7.47
C GLU A 69 -3.73 -7.36 -8.62
N GLY A 70 -3.04 -6.29 -8.26
CA GLY A 70 -2.47 -5.32 -9.19
C GLY A 70 -3.47 -4.32 -9.78
N ALA A 71 -4.79 -4.51 -9.61
CA ALA A 71 -5.77 -3.54 -10.05
C ALA A 71 -5.56 -2.20 -9.36
N GLU A 72 -5.81 -1.11 -10.09
CA GLU A 72 -5.65 0.23 -9.57
C GLU A 72 -6.71 0.56 -8.49
N LEU A 73 -6.29 1.30 -7.47
CA LEU A 73 -7.15 1.86 -6.45
C LEU A 73 -6.92 3.38 -6.37
N LEU A 74 -7.94 4.09 -5.91
CA LEU A 74 -7.84 5.51 -5.61
C LEU A 74 -7.86 5.69 -4.09
N ILE A 75 -6.87 6.40 -3.56
CA ILE A 75 -6.91 6.87 -2.16
C ILE A 75 -7.27 8.35 -2.15
N LYS A 76 -8.37 8.69 -1.47
CA LYS A 76 -8.86 10.07 -1.34
C LYS A 76 -9.02 10.46 0.12
N VAL A 77 -8.85 11.75 0.41
CA VAL A 77 -9.04 12.30 1.75
C VAL A 77 -10.48 12.00 2.20
N ASN A 78 -10.65 11.53 3.43
CA ASN A 78 -11.96 11.27 3.99
C ASN A 78 -12.74 12.59 4.23
N PRO A 79 -14.07 12.56 4.38
CA PRO A 79 -14.86 13.78 4.59
C PRO A 79 -14.44 14.61 5.80
N ASN A 80 -13.89 13.97 6.84
CA ASN A 80 -13.41 14.60 8.06
C ASN A 80 -12.01 15.21 7.92
N LYS A 81 -11.38 15.10 6.74
CA LYS A 81 -10.03 15.60 6.42
C LYS A 81 -8.92 15.15 7.37
N ASN A 82 -9.08 13.99 8.00
CA ASN A 82 -8.15 13.47 9.01
C ASN A 82 -7.60 12.08 8.68
N GLY A 83 -7.91 11.56 7.50
CA GLY A 83 -7.42 10.28 7.04
C GLY A 83 -7.82 10.00 5.59
N TRP A 84 -7.69 8.75 5.22
CA TRP A 84 -7.77 8.31 3.83
C TRP A 84 -8.81 7.21 3.64
N ASN A 85 -9.70 7.41 2.66
CA ASN A 85 -10.64 6.42 2.17
C ASN A 85 -10.08 5.77 0.89
N ILE A 86 -10.40 4.49 0.70
CA ILE A 86 -9.98 3.68 -0.44
C ILE A 86 -11.18 3.51 -1.36
N TYR A 87 -10.99 3.76 -2.65
CA TYR A 87 -12.00 3.68 -3.68
C TYR A 87 -11.54 2.76 -4.83
N SER A 88 -12.49 2.09 -5.47
CA SER A 88 -12.26 1.53 -6.80
C SER A 88 -12.13 2.64 -7.84
N THR A 89 -11.62 2.31 -9.02
CA THR A 89 -11.57 3.22 -10.18
C THR A 89 -12.94 3.75 -10.57
N ASP A 90 -14.00 2.97 -10.35
CA ASP A 90 -15.40 3.36 -10.60
C ASP A 90 -15.98 4.29 -9.51
N GLY A 91 -15.16 4.70 -8.54
CA GLY A 91 -15.53 5.66 -7.50
C GLY A 91 -16.31 5.07 -6.33
N GLN A 92 -16.41 3.74 -6.23
CA GLN A 92 -17.06 3.08 -5.08
C GLN A 92 -16.10 3.03 -3.90
N CYS A 93 -16.52 3.50 -2.72
CA CYS A 93 -15.70 3.41 -1.51
C CYS A 93 -15.63 1.96 -1.02
N VAL A 94 -14.46 1.35 -1.04
CA VAL A 94 -14.23 -0.06 -0.68
C VAL A 94 -13.57 -0.22 0.70
N GLY A 95 -13.16 0.90 1.31
CA GLY A 95 -12.76 0.92 2.71
C GLY A 95 -12.07 2.21 3.14
N ALA A 96 -11.37 2.15 4.26
CA ALA A 96 -10.59 3.27 4.78
C ALA A 96 -9.35 2.77 5.50
N LEU A 97 -8.32 3.61 5.55
CA LEU A 97 -7.11 3.32 6.32
C LEU A 97 -7.37 3.42 7.82
N SER A 98 -6.74 2.55 8.59
CA SER A 98 -6.77 2.58 10.05
C SER A 98 -6.06 3.82 10.60
N GLN A 99 -6.31 4.17 11.85
CA GLN A 99 -5.63 5.32 12.48
C GLN A 99 -4.10 5.15 12.47
N ARG A 100 -3.61 3.92 12.64
CA ARG A 100 -2.18 3.59 12.58
C ARG A 100 -1.62 3.90 11.19
N ALA A 101 -2.26 3.39 10.14
CA ALA A 101 -1.82 3.60 8.76
C ALA A 101 -1.82 5.09 8.38
N ASN A 102 -2.87 5.84 8.77
CA ASN A 102 -2.92 7.29 8.55
C ASN A 102 -1.73 8.02 9.23
N LYS A 103 -1.37 7.63 10.46
CA LYS A 103 -0.21 8.20 11.18
C LYS A 103 1.11 7.87 10.49
N GLU A 104 1.28 6.66 9.98
CA GLU A 104 2.48 6.28 9.24
C GLU A 104 2.62 7.04 7.92
N LEU A 105 1.52 7.23 7.17
CA LEU A 105 1.52 8.06 5.97
C LEU A 105 1.82 9.53 6.29
N PHE A 106 1.28 10.06 7.38
CA PHE A 106 1.59 11.41 7.84
C PHE A 106 3.11 11.59 8.10
N LYS A 107 3.76 10.61 8.77
CA LYS A 107 5.21 10.63 9.00
C LYS A 107 6.03 10.61 7.71
N LYS A 108 5.47 10.04 6.62
CA LYS A 108 6.07 10.01 5.28
C LYS A 108 5.78 11.28 4.45
N GLY A 109 5.12 12.28 5.04
CA GLY A 109 4.77 13.54 4.37
C GLY A 109 3.43 13.52 3.62
N CYS A 110 2.69 12.41 3.67
CA CYS A 110 1.38 12.28 3.02
C CYS A 110 0.27 12.85 3.91
N VAL A 111 0.27 14.17 4.07
CA VAL A 111 -0.70 14.88 4.92
C VAL A 111 -2.05 14.99 4.20
N PRO A 112 -3.18 14.53 4.80
CA PRO A 112 -4.50 14.68 4.21
C PRO A 112 -4.81 16.14 3.86
N GLY A 113 -5.21 16.38 2.61
CA GLY A 113 -5.55 17.71 2.08
C GLY A 113 -4.37 18.54 1.59
N GLN A 114 -3.13 18.06 1.74
CA GLN A 114 -1.92 18.68 1.18
C GLN A 114 -1.20 17.74 0.21
N PHE A 115 -1.32 16.44 0.45
CA PHE A 115 -0.87 15.39 -0.44
C PHE A 115 -2.07 14.83 -1.21
N GLU A 116 -1.83 14.36 -2.42
CA GLU A 116 -2.80 13.60 -3.21
C GLU A 116 -2.06 12.44 -3.87
N PHE A 117 -2.62 11.23 -3.77
CA PHE A 117 -2.10 10.08 -4.50
C PHE A 117 -2.48 10.20 -5.98
N LEU A 118 -1.51 9.96 -6.86
CA LEU A 118 -1.72 9.94 -8.30
C LEU A 118 -2.22 8.57 -8.77
N SER A 119 -2.79 8.56 -9.97
CA SER A 119 -3.16 7.33 -10.67
C SER A 119 -1.94 6.40 -10.80
N GLY A 120 -2.15 5.12 -10.53
CA GLY A 120 -1.10 4.09 -10.51
C GLY A 120 -0.23 4.03 -9.25
N GLU A 121 -0.33 5.00 -8.32
CA GLU A 121 0.46 4.96 -7.07
C GLU A 121 -0.11 4.00 -6.03
N VAL A 122 -1.36 3.56 -6.19
CA VAL A 122 -2.03 2.64 -5.28
C VAL A 122 -2.69 1.51 -6.07
N THR A 123 -2.40 0.28 -5.68
CA THR A 123 -2.96 -0.93 -6.30
C THR A 123 -3.50 -1.89 -5.24
N VAL A 124 -4.28 -2.87 -5.66
CA VAL A 124 -4.69 -4.00 -4.84
C VAL A 124 -3.48 -4.90 -4.62
N LYS A 125 -3.07 -5.07 -3.36
CA LYS A 125 -2.11 -6.11 -2.98
C LYS A 125 -2.80 -7.47 -2.88
N SER A 126 -3.94 -7.50 -2.21
CA SER A 126 -4.73 -8.71 -1.98
C SER A 126 -6.13 -8.35 -1.50
N VAL A 127 -7.07 -9.29 -1.63
CA VAL A 127 -8.36 -9.24 -0.95
C VAL A 127 -8.34 -10.26 0.19
N TYR A 128 -8.55 -9.78 1.42
CA TYR A 128 -8.52 -10.57 2.64
C TYR A 128 -9.93 -10.85 3.15
N ARG A 129 -10.23 -12.09 3.56
CA ARG A 129 -11.49 -12.41 4.25
C ARG A 129 -11.31 -12.24 5.74
N HIS A 130 -11.99 -11.25 6.31
CA HIS A 130 -12.10 -11.06 7.75
C HIS A 130 -13.20 -11.97 8.30
N MET A 131 -12.84 -12.76 9.30
CA MET A 131 -13.77 -13.59 10.06
C MET A 131 -13.51 -13.44 11.55
N SER A 132 -14.58 -13.27 12.33
CA SER A 132 -14.55 -13.35 13.78
C SER A 132 -15.51 -14.43 14.25
N ILE A 133 -15.09 -15.21 15.24
CA ILE A 133 -15.88 -16.28 15.85
C ILE A 133 -16.09 -15.90 17.31
N ASP A 134 -17.30 -16.12 17.83
CA ASP A 134 -17.55 -16.04 19.26
C ASP A 134 -16.95 -17.28 19.95
N ASP A 135 -15.97 -17.06 20.83
CA ASP A 135 -15.22 -18.13 21.49
C ASP A 135 -16.09 -18.99 22.44
N VAL A 136 -17.28 -18.52 22.84
CA VAL A 136 -18.17 -19.24 23.77
C VAL A 136 -19.13 -20.16 23.02
N ILE A 137 -19.75 -19.67 21.95
CA ILE A 137 -20.77 -20.42 21.19
C ILE A 137 -20.23 -21.05 19.89
N GLY A 138 -19.03 -20.65 19.45
CA GLY A 138 -18.41 -21.15 18.23
C GLY A 138 -19.05 -20.63 16.93
N GLU A 139 -19.91 -19.61 17.01
CA GLU A 139 -20.60 -19.03 15.86
C GLU A 139 -19.81 -17.90 15.22
N ILE A 140 -19.92 -17.75 13.90
CA ILE A 140 -19.30 -16.64 13.16
C ILE A 140 -20.09 -15.36 13.43
N THR A 141 -19.45 -14.37 14.04
CA THR A 141 -20.05 -13.07 14.37
C THR A 141 -19.76 -12.01 13.32
N GLU A 142 -18.65 -12.16 12.59
CA GLU A 142 -18.23 -11.25 11.53
C GLU A 142 -17.71 -12.06 10.35
N ASP A 143 -18.15 -11.73 9.13
CA ASP A 143 -17.65 -12.32 7.89
C ASP A 143 -17.79 -11.32 6.73
N TRP A 144 -16.66 -10.82 6.23
CA TRP A 144 -16.61 -9.98 5.04
C TRP A 144 -15.20 -9.89 4.44
N PHE A 145 -15.13 -9.51 3.18
CA PHE A 145 -13.89 -9.24 2.47
C PHE A 145 -13.43 -7.79 2.62
N VAL A 146 -12.11 -7.62 2.64
CA VAL A 146 -11.42 -6.34 2.83
C VAL A 146 -10.32 -6.24 1.79
N VAL A 147 -10.27 -5.12 1.06
CA VAL A 147 -9.16 -4.84 0.14
C VAL A 147 -7.94 -4.38 0.92
N ILE A 148 -6.78 -4.96 0.61
CA ILE A 148 -5.48 -4.57 1.16
C ILE A 148 -4.71 -3.83 0.06
N PRO A 149 -4.47 -2.51 0.20
CA PRO A 149 -3.72 -1.76 -0.79
C PRO A 149 -2.21 -1.96 -0.70
N GLN A 150 -1.55 -1.73 -1.81
CA GLN A 150 -0.12 -1.52 -1.94
C GLN A 150 0.10 -0.09 -2.45
N ILE A 151 1.01 0.65 -1.80
CA ILE A 151 1.34 2.03 -2.16
C ILE A 151 2.76 2.09 -2.71
N ARG A 152 2.91 2.76 -3.86
CA ARG A 152 4.16 2.99 -4.58
C ARG A 152 4.19 4.46 -5.05
N VAL A 153 4.92 5.31 -4.34
CA VAL A 153 5.11 6.73 -4.73
C VAL A 153 6.55 6.91 -5.23
N CYS A 154 6.71 7.53 -6.40
CA CYS A 154 8.01 7.81 -7.01
C CYS A 154 7.92 9.07 -7.89
N ARG A 155 8.06 10.25 -7.29
CA ARG A 155 8.06 11.55 -7.97
C ARG A 155 8.72 12.64 -7.13
#